data_AF-R5VCM8-F1
#
_entry.id   AF-R5VCM8-F1
#
_cell.length_a   1.000
_cell.length_b   1.000
_cell.length_c   1.000
_cell.angle_alpha   90.00
_cell.angle_beta   90.00
_cell.angle_gamma   90.00
#
_symmetry.space_group_name_H-M   'P 1'
#
loop_
_entity.id
_entity.type
_entity.pdbx_description
1 polymer ?
#
loop_
_entity_poly.entity_id
_entity_poly.type
_entity_poly.pdbx_seq_one_letter_code
_entity_poly.pdbx_strand_id
1 'polypeptide(L)' 'MSKKKHFEIKFSKKGLERKDDICCHFGWRNIHLTLNGHCNVSVLPEHLEAFEETARRHFFSIIKWL' A
#
# COMPACT_ATOMS: atom_id res chain seq x y z
N MET A 1 -21.44 4.68 -4.20
CA MET A 1 -20.04 4.38 -4.61
C MET A 1 -19.11 4.97 -3.57
N SER A 2 -18.50 4.14 -2.73
CA SER A 2 -17.60 4.63 -1.68
C SER A 2 -16.28 5.11 -2.30
N LYS A 3 -15.86 6.33 -1.96
CA LYS A 3 -14.64 6.94 -2.51
C LYS A 3 -13.40 6.19 -2.01
N LYS A 4 -12.46 5.88 -2.92
CA LYS A 4 -11.14 5.35 -2.55
C LYS A 4 -10.39 6.39 -1.72
N LYS A 5 -9.58 5.94 -0.76
CA LYS A 5 -8.63 6.79 -0.03
C LYS A 5 -7.24 6.67 -0.65
N HIS A 6 -6.51 7.78 -0.72
CA HIS A 6 -5.19 7.82 -1.32
C HIS A 6 -4.11 7.95 -0.24
N PHE A 7 -3.01 7.23 -0.43
CA PHE A 7 -1.93 7.14 0.55
C PHE A 7 -0.58 7.19 -0.15
N GLU A 8 0.37 7.87 0.47
CA GLU A 8 1.79 7.63 0.21
C GLU A 8 2.28 6.57 1.19
N ILE A 9 2.85 5.48 0.67
CA ILE A 9 3.47 4.41 1.45
C ILE A 9 4.93 4.23 1.07
N LYS A 10 5.72 3.70 1.99
CA LYS A 10 7.08 3.22 1.73
C LYS A 10 7.17 1.74 2.05
N PHE A 11 7.48 0.91 1.07
CA PHE A 11 7.68 -0.51 1.31
C PHE A 11 8.91 -0.77 2.17
N SER A 12 8.80 -1.70 3.11
CA SER A 12 9.96 -2.27 3.79
C SER A 12 10.61 -3.34 2.90
N LYS A 13 11.82 -3.79 3.26
CA LYS A 13 12.48 -4.92 2.56
C LYS A 13 11.56 -6.15 2.50
N LYS A 14 10.94 -6.49 3.63
CA LYS A 14 9.95 -7.58 3.77
C LYS A 14 8.71 -7.35 2.89
N GLY A 15 8.25 -6.11 2.78
CA GLY A 15 7.17 -5.73 1.88
C GLY A 15 7.51 -5.89 0.41
N LEU A 16 8.72 -5.52 0.02
CA LEU A 16 9.20 -5.67 -1.36
C LEU A 16 9.28 -7.14 -1.78
N GLU A 17 9.70 -8.04 -0.88
CA GLU A 17 9.71 -9.49 -1.14
C GLU A 17 8.32 -10.07 -1.41
N ARG A 18 7.26 -9.44 -0.88
CA ARG A 18 5.86 -9.85 -1.10
C ARG A 18 5.06 -8.80 -1.87
N LYS A 19 5.74 -7.97 -2.65
CA LYS A 19 5.11 -6.79 -3.28
C LYS A 19 3.94 -7.22 -4.15
N ASP A 20 4.15 -8.18 -5.03
CA ASP A 20 3.13 -8.63 -5.98
C ASP A 20 1.88 -9.18 -5.27
N ASP A 21 2.04 -9.96 -4.19
CA ASP A 21 0.93 -10.45 -3.38
C ASP A 21 0.12 -9.30 -2.78
N ILE A 22 0.82 -8.33 -2.15
CA ILE A 22 0.21 -7.15 -1.53
C ILE A 22 -0.52 -6.32 -2.59
N CYS A 23 0.11 -6.10 -3.75
CA CYS A 23 -0.48 -5.34 -4.84
C CYS A 23 -1.70 -6.02 -5.42
N CYS A 24 -1.64 -7.34 -5.61
CA CYS A 24 -2.77 -8.12 -6.10
C CYS A 24 -3.94 -8.05 -5.11
N HIS A 25 -3.66 -8.19 -3.80
CA HIS A 25 -4.68 -8.12 -2.75
C HIS A 25 -5.42 -6.78 -2.74
N PHE A 26 -4.71 -5.66 -2.88
CA PHE A 26 -5.32 -4.32 -2.88
C PHE A 26 -5.72 -3.80 -4.28
N GLY A 27 -5.55 -4.63 -5.33
CA GLY A 27 -5.87 -4.24 -6.70
C GLY A 27 -4.97 -3.15 -7.29
N TRP A 28 -3.76 -2.99 -6.75
CA TRP A 28 -2.77 -2.00 -7.20
C TRP A 28 -2.03 -2.51 -8.45
N ARG A 29 -2.60 -2.23 -9.62
CA ARG A 29 -1.97 -2.58 -10.90
C ARG A 29 -0.98 -1.48 -11.30
N ASN A 30 0.26 -1.86 -11.62
CA ASN A 30 1.32 -0.96 -12.11
C ASN A 30 1.71 0.17 -11.14
N ILE A 31 1.83 -0.13 -9.85
CA ILE A 31 2.39 0.84 -8.91
C ILE A 31 3.84 1.18 -9.26
N HIS A 32 4.08 2.46 -9.49
CA HIS A 32 5.43 2.99 -9.67
C HIS A 32 6.08 3.17 -8.31
N LEU A 33 7.15 2.40 -8.08
CA LEU A 33 8.04 2.59 -6.94
C LEU A 33 9.10 3.62 -7.33
N THR A 34 9.32 4.60 -6.47
CA THR A 34 10.52 5.44 -6.57
C THR A 34 11.76 4.64 -6.11
N LEU A 35 12.96 5.15 -6.40
CA LEU A 35 14.24 4.53 -6.00
C LEU A 35 14.35 4.24 -4.49
N ASN A 36 13.60 4.95 -3.66
CA ASN A 36 13.58 4.78 -2.20
C ASN A 36 12.43 3.87 -1.71
N GLY A 37 11.70 3.21 -2.62
CA GLY A 37 10.58 2.33 -2.28
C GLY A 37 9.29 3.06 -1.89
N HIS A 38 9.19 4.36 -2.17
CA HIS A 38 7.94 5.11 -1.98
C HIS A 38 6.97 4.84 -3.13
N CYS A 39 5.69 4.83 -2.82
CA CYS A 39 4.62 4.65 -3.80
C CYS A 39 3.33 5.33 -3.34
N ASN A 40 2.55 5.82 -4.31
CA ASN A 40 1.19 6.29 -4.08
C ASN A 40 0.18 5.19 -4.41
N VAL A 41 -0.72 4.90 -3.48
CA VAL A 41 -1.70 3.82 -3.58
C VAL A 41 -3.10 4.32 -3.28
N SER A 42 -4.09 3.65 -3.87
CA SER A 42 -5.51 3.89 -3.59
C SER A 42 -6.11 2.66 -2.94
N VAL A 43 -6.80 2.85 -1.81
CA VAL A 43 -7.40 1.75 -1.03
C VAL A 43 -8.90 1.93 -1.01
N LEU A 44 -9.63 0.85 -1.33
CA LEU A 44 -11.08 0.82 -1.18
C LEU A 44 -11.43 0.78 0.31
N PRO A 45 -12.55 1.40 0.75
CA PRO A 45 -12.93 1.41 2.17
C PRO A 45 -13.04 0.02 2.81
N GLU A 46 -13.48 -0.99 2.05
CA GLU A 46 -13.58 -2.38 2.50
C GLU A 46 -12.21 -3.04 2.77
N HIS A 47 -11.13 -2.52 2.19
CA HIS A 47 -9.77 -3.03 2.38
C HIS A 47 -8.94 -2.18 3.35
N LEU A 48 -9.51 -1.12 3.95
CA LEU A 48 -8.76 -0.23 4.85
C LEU A 48 -8.23 -0.96 6.08
N GLU A 49 -9.05 -1.82 6.70
CA GLU A 49 -8.62 -2.59 7.88
C GLU A 49 -7.43 -3.50 7.54
N ALA A 50 -7.51 -4.23 6.43
CA ALA A 50 -6.42 -5.08 5.95
C ALA A 50 -5.17 -4.26 5.60
N PHE A 51 -5.34 -3.07 5.04
CA PHE A 51 -4.25 -2.15 4.70
C PHE A 51 -3.52 -1.64 5.95
N GLU A 52 -4.27 -1.18 6.96
CA GLU A 52 -3.72 -0.71 8.24
C GLU A 52 -3.03 -1.85 9.00
N GLU A 53 -3.60 -3.05 9.01
CA GLU A 53 -2.97 -4.22 9.60
C GLU A 53 -1.69 -4.62 8.86
N THR A 54 -1.67 -4.51 7.53
CA THR A 54 -0.47 -4.78 6.71
C THR A 54 0.64 -3.78 7.02
N ALA A 55 0.29 -2.51 7.25
CA ALA A 55 1.22 -1.50 7.73
C ALA A 55 1.73 -1.81 9.16
N ARG A 56 0.83 -2.19 10.08
CA ARG A 56 1.17 -2.59 11.46
C ARG A 56 2.10 -3.81 11.52
N ARG A 57 1.97 -4.73 10.56
CA ARG A 57 2.88 -5.90 10.40
C ARG A 57 4.21 -5.55 9.72
N HIS A 58 4.48 -4.27 9.49
CA HIS A 58 5.71 -3.71 8.94
C HIS A 58 6.03 -4.14 7.50
N PHE A 59 5.01 -4.43 6.67
CA PHE A 59 5.24 -4.63 5.23
C PHE A 59 5.47 -3.30 4.50
N PHE A 60 4.80 -2.24 4.93
CA PHE A 60 5.08 -0.87 4.49
C PHE A 60 4.76 0.11 5.61
N SER A 61 5.25 1.33 5.48
CA SER A 61 4.89 2.45 6.37
C SER A 61 4.03 3.44 5.61
N ILE A 62 2.98 3.94 6.26
CA ILE A 62 2.15 5.02 5.72
C ILE A 62 2.86 6.33 6.03
N ILE A 63 3.20 7.09 4.99
CA ILE A 63 3.92 8.37 5.09
C ILE A 63 2.92 9.53 5.16
N LYS A 64 1.91 9.53 4.27
CA LYS A 64 0.95 10.63 4.16
C LYS A 64 -0.43 10.17 3.68
N TRP A 65 -1.46 10.86 4.15
CA TRP A 65 -2.84 10.79 3.67
C TRP A 65 -3.05 11.85 2.59
N LEU A 66 -3.54 11.45 1.41
CA LEU A 66 -3.75 12.32 0.24
C LEU A 66 -5.23 12.48 -0.08
#